data_AF-A0A5N6LBD0-F1
#
_entry.id   AF-A0A5N6LBD0-F1
#
_cell.length_a   1.000
_cell.length_b   1.000
_cell.length_c   1.000
_cell.angle_alpha   90.00
_cell.angle_beta   90.00
_cell.angle_gamma   90.00
#
_symmetry.space_group_name_H-M   'P 1'
#
loop_
_entity.id
_entity.type
_entity.pdbx_description
1 polymer ?
#
loop_
_entity_poly.entity_id
_entity_poly.type
_entity_poly.pdbx_seq_one_letter_code
_entity_poly.pdbx_strand_id
1 'polypeptide(L)'
;MGAFVQIVGSFKETLQKILIRSELDEYEDDKQMHCNARLAEMVDNLSQDLQSSVNFSEHFLVEEMQILEEANGIRLPHFLPHLVFSSLLKRIVNSVSDLPVCFVNNVCGYLEIVCVRALLDCCGSYPQLLPSMKKATQNVTGRMKIKFMERVDEMIEMEKMTDYTCDPQFIPSYDKLMGKRELFLNSLYSSSKTLNMEGYWINVDHLNDVSTNIRDQAFDLKMRMTPYWKIVLKRMVDYLALKMCFFMQQLVNKEIEADIVNEVMVNGGGIEKRLVEPPSVAKKRERLQSSIRLLKESKEIIEQVMDGIVVASD
;
A
#
# COMPACT_ATOMS: atom_id res chain seq x y z
N MET A 1 -29.72 -4.27 21.34
CA MET A 1 -28.47 -3.57 21.74
C MET A 1 -27.30 -4.52 21.89
N GLY A 2 -27.31 -5.49 22.82
CA GLY A 2 -26.17 -6.40 23.04
C GLY A 2 -25.68 -7.14 21.79
N ALA A 3 -26.59 -7.73 21.01
CA ALA A 3 -26.24 -8.43 19.77
C ALA A 3 -25.57 -7.52 18.73
N PHE A 4 -26.04 -6.26 18.58
CA PHE A 4 -25.41 -5.31 17.66
C PHE A 4 -23.99 -4.95 18.08
N VAL A 5 -23.79 -4.62 19.36
CA VAL A 5 -22.45 -4.31 19.91
C VAL A 5 -21.50 -5.50 19.73
N GLN A 6 -21.99 -6.73 19.95
CA GLN A 6 -21.21 -7.94 19.71
C GLN A 6 -20.82 -8.12 18.24
N ILE A 7 -21.74 -7.87 17.29
CA ILE A 7 -21.45 -7.99 15.85
C ILE A 7 -20.42 -6.94 15.41
N VAL A 8 -20.60 -5.69 15.83
CA VAL A 8 -19.64 -4.62 15.51
C VAL A 8 -18.27 -4.90 16.14
N GLY A 9 -18.24 -5.36 17.38
CA GLY A 9 -17.02 -5.76 18.07
C GLY A 9 -16.31 -6.94 17.38
N SER A 10 -17.08 -7.95 16.97
CA SER A 10 -16.54 -9.12 16.24
C SER A 10 -15.96 -8.70 14.89
N PHE A 11 -16.68 -7.87 14.13
CA PHE A 11 -16.18 -7.34 12.87
C PHE A 11 -14.89 -6.55 13.02
N LYS A 12 -14.83 -5.68 14.04
CA LYS A 12 -13.61 -4.93 14.36
C LYS A 12 -12.46 -5.87 14.72
N GLU A 13 -12.70 -6.89 15.55
CA GLU A 13 -11.66 -7.86 15.96
C GLU A 13 -11.15 -8.65 14.75
N THR A 14 -12.03 -9.14 13.87
CA THR A 14 -11.65 -9.79 12.61
C THR A 14 -10.76 -8.89 11.76
N LEU A 15 -11.11 -7.60 11.60
CA LEU A 15 -10.26 -6.66 10.87
C LEU A 15 -8.91 -6.43 11.56
N GLN A 16 -8.87 -6.34 12.90
CA GLN A 16 -7.62 -6.22 13.64
C GLN A 16 -6.72 -7.44 13.43
N LYS A 17 -7.29 -8.64 13.47
CA LYS A 17 -6.56 -9.89 13.22
C LYS A 17 -5.92 -9.90 11.84
N ILE A 18 -6.72 -9.70 10.79
CA ILE A 18 -6.25 -9.88 9.41
C ILE A 18 -5.41 -8.70 8.89
N LEU A 19 -5.72 -7.45 9.27
CA LEU A 19 -5.04 -6.25 8.75
C LEU A 19 -3.91 -5.73 9.65
N ILE A 20 -3.90 -6.05 10.94
CA ILE A 20 -2.93 -5.46 11.89
C ILE A 20 -2.06 -6.55 12.52
N ARG A 21 -2.65 -7.59 13.10
CA ARG A 21 -1.92 -8.62 13.86
C ARG A 21 -1.34 -9.73 12.98
N SER A 22 -1.77 -9.84 11.73
CA SER A 22 -1.39 -10.93 10.80
C SER A 22 -1.85 -12.31 11.25
N GLU A 23 -2.97 -12.38 11.98
CA GLU A 23 -3.56 -13.65 12.41
C GLU A 23 -4.36 -14.24 11.24
N LEU A 24 -4.13 -15.54 10.95
CA LEU A 24 -4.70 -16.26 9.80
C LEU A 24 -5.72 -17.33 10.20
N ASP A 25 -5.92 -17.52 11.50
CA ASP A 25 -6.78 -18.54 12.12
C ASP A 25 -8.21 -18.52 11.57
N GLU A 26 -8.77 -17.34 11.30
CA GLU A 26 -10.12 -17.18 10.76
C GLU A 26 -10.23 -17.52 9.26
N TYR A 27 -9.14 -17.46 8.50
CA TYR A 27 -9.14 -17.60 7.03
C TYR A 27 -7.95 -18.41 6.50
N GLU A 28 -7.67 -19.57 7.09
CA GLU A 28 -6.50 -20.38 6.74
C GLU A 28 -6.45 -20.74 5.23
N ASP A 29 -7.58 -21.12 4.65
CA ASP A 29 -7.69 -21.55 3.25
C ASP A 29 -7.93 -20.40 2.25
N ASP A 30 -8.33 -19.21 2.70
CA ASP A 30 -8.61 -18.06 1.82
C ASP A 30 -7.40 -17.14 1.72
N LYS A 31 -6.50 -17.43 0.77
CA LYS A 31 -5.31 -16.62 0.48
C LYS A 31 -5.59 -15.14 0.20
N GLN A 32 -6.79 -14.80 -0.25
CA GLN A 32 -7.17 -13.40 -0.47
C GLN A 32 -7.39 -12.64 0.83
N MET A 33 -7.64 -13.33 1.94
CA MET A 33 -7.79 -12.75 3.28
C MET A 33 -6.46 -12.69 4.04
N HIS A 34 -5.37 -13.21 3.47
CA HIS A 34 -4.01 -13.11 4.02
C HIS A 34 -3.44 -11.70 3.74
N CYS A 35 -4.04 -10.69 4.36
CA CYS A 35 -3.93 -9.30 3.95
C CYS A 35 -2.50 -8.78 3.94
N ASN A 36 -1.73 -9.06 4.98
CA ASN A 36 -0.34 -8.60 5.03
C ASN A 36 0.53 -9.18 3.93
N ALA A 37 0.29 -10.42 3.49
CA ALA A 37 1.00 -10.99 2.34
C ALA A 37 0.60 -10.28 1.03
N ARG A 38 -0.70 -10.07 0.80
CA ARG A 38 -1.19 -9.38 -0.41
C ARG A 38 -0.71 -7.92 -0.47
N LEU A 39 -0.69 -7.23 0.66
CA LEU A 39 -0.21 -5.85 0.76
C LEU A 39 1.31 -5.76 0.59
N ALA A 40 2.08 -6.72 1.13
CA ALA A 40 3.52 -6.81 0.90
C ALA A 40 3.82 -7.00 -0.60
N GLU A 41 3.10 -7.89 -1.28
CA GLU A 41 3.24 -8.06 -2.74
C GLU A 41 2.96 -6.76 -3.51
N MET A 42 1.98 -5.95 -3.08
CA MET A 42 1.72 -4.65 -3.73
C MET A 42 2.88 -3.66 -3.53
N VAL A 43 3.51 -3.65 -2.35
CA VAL A 43 4.69 -2.81 -2.08
C VAL A 43 5.90 -3.30 -2.88
N ASP A 44 6.10 -4.61 -2.98
CA ASP A 44 7.18 -5.20 -3.76
C ASP A 44 7.02 -4.89 -5.25
N ASN A 45 5.80 -5.01 -5.79
CA ASN A 45 5.50 -4.65 -7.17
C ASN A 45 5.76 -3.17 -7.44
N LEU A 46 5.30 -2.28 -6.56
CA LEU A 46 5.58 -0.84 -6.66
C LEU A 46 7.09 -0.56 -6.67
N SER A 47 7.84 -1.24 -5.81
CA SER A 47 9.30 -1.11 -5.75
C SER A 47 9.93 -1.54 -7.07
N GLN A 48 9.55 -2.68 -7.62
CA GLN A 48 10.06 -3.17 -8.91
C GLN A 48 9.72 -2.22 -10.06
N ASP A 49 8.48 -1.75 -10.14
CA ASP A 49 8.01 -0.82 -11.17
C ASP A 49 8.79 0.50 -11.11
N LEU A 50 8.98 1.06 -9.91
CA LEU A 50 9.77 2.27 -9.71
C LEU A 50 11.25 2.05 -10.08
N GLN A 51 11.87 0.95 -9.65
CA GLN A 51 13.27 0.66 -9.96
C GLN A 51 13.53 0.44 -11.46
N SER A 52 12.52 0.01 -12.22
CA SER A 52 12.63 -0.11 -13.68
C SER A 52 12.92 1.25 -14.38
N SER A 53 12.57 2.37 -13.73
CA SER A 53 12.82 3.73 -14.24
C SER A 53 14.30 4.17 -14.14
N VAL A 54 15.14 3.46 -13.40
CA VAL A 54 16.54 3.84 -13.15
C VAL A 54 17.47 3.50 -14.32
N ASN A 55 16.99 2.73 -15.29
CA ASN A 55 17.82 2.18 -16.36
C ASN A 55 18.40 3.27 -17.29
N PHE A 56 19.61 3.01 -17.79
CA PHE A 56 20.21 3.86 -18.81
C PHE A 56 19.44 3.68 -20.13
N SER A 57 18.75 4.74 -20.55
CA SER A 57 18.02 4.80 -21.81
C SER A 57 18.93 4.63 -23.02
N GLU A 58 18.39 4.09 -24.12
CA GLU A 58 19.03 4.10 -25.44
C GLU A 58 19.41 5.53 -25.89
N HIS A 59 18.65 6.53 -25.45
CA HIS A 59 18.92 7.96 -25.68
C HIS A 59 19.79 8.57 -24.58
N PHE A 60 20.95 7.97 -24.34
CA PHE A 60 21.86 8.41 -23.28
C PHE A 60 22.27 9.89 -23.41
N LEU A 61 22.19 10.64 -22.31
CA LEU A 61 22.48 12.08 -22.20
C LEU A 61 21.56 13.03 -22.98
N VAL A 62 20.60 12.53 -23.77
CA VAL A 62 19.76 13.40 -24.63
C VAL A 62 18.89 14.34 -23.79
N GLU A 63 18.24 13.81 -22.75
CA GLU A 63 17.42 14.63 -21.85
C GLU A 63 18.27 15.62 -21.04
N GLU A 64 19.42 15.19 -20.56
CA GLU A 64 20.35 16.04 -19.83
C GLU A 64 20.87 17.20 -20.71
N MET A 65 21.19 16.94 -21.96
CA MET A 65 21.60 17.96 -22.93
C MET A 65 20.44 18.94 -23.23
N GLN A 66 19.23 18.43 -23.43
CA GLN A 66 18.06 19.26 -23.69
C GLN A 66 17.81 20.27 -22.54
N ILE A 67 17.88 19.81 -21.28
CA ILE A 67 17.70 20.69 -20.13
C ILE A 67 18.85 21.70 -19.99
N LEU A 68 20.08 21.27 -20.29
CA LEU A 68 21.24 22.17 -20.31
C LEU A 68 21.09 23.28 -21.36
N GLU A 69 20.50 22.99 -22.52
CA GLU A 69 20.17 23.96 -23.57
C GLU A 69 19.03 24.90 -23.15
N GLU A 70 17.95 24.36 -22.59
CA GLU A 70 16.78 25.14 -22.15
C GLU A 70 17.11 26.09 -20.98
N ALA A 71 17.95 25.64 -20.04
CA ALA A 71 18.40 26.42 -18.90
C ALA A 71 19.73 27.14 -19.19
N ASN A 72 20.14 27.24 -20.46
CA ASN A 72 21.36 27.92 -20.83
C ASN A 72 21.18 29.44 -20.67
N GLY A 73 22.15 30.07 -20.01
CA GLY A 73 22.16 31.51 -19.76
C GLY A 73 23.58 32.06 -19.92
N ILE A 74 23.75 33.36 -19.78
CA ILE A 74 25.08 33.98 -19.81
C ILE A 74 25.83 33.56 -18.53
N ARG A 75 26.64 32.51 -18.61
CA ARG A 75 27.34 31.91 -17.47
C ARG A 75 28.72 31.38 -17.84
N LEU A 76 29.54 31.11 -16.82
CA LEU A 76 30.85 30.51 -17.00
C LEU A 76 30.71 29.06 -17.51
N PRO A 77 31.53 28.64 -18.50
CA PRO A 77 31.62 27.23 -18.90
C PRO A 77 31.97 26.32 -17.72
N HIS A 78 31.50 25.07 -17.74
CA HIS A 78 31.72 24.04 -16.71
C HIS A 78 31.02 24.27 -15.36
N PHE A 79 30.21 25.32 -15.19
CA PHE A 79 29.35 25.46 -14.01
C PHE A 79 27.95 24.93 -14.30
N LEU A 80 27.48 23.96 -13.51
CA LEU A 80 26.15 23.40 -13.57
C LEU A 80 25.22 24.19 -12.63
N PRO A 81 24.25 24.96 -13.14
CA PRO A 81 23.30 25.65 -12.27
C PRO A 81 22.41 24.66 -11.53
N HIS A 82 22.11 24.98 -10.27
CA HIS A 82 21.13 24.26 -9.46
C HIS A 82 19.79 24.07 -10.18
N LEU A 83 19.36 25.08 -10.96
CA LEU A 83 18.15 25.03 -11.77
C LEU A 83 18.12 23.86 -12.76
N VAL A 84 19.26 23.49 -13.35
CA VAL A 84 19.36 22.36 -14.30
C VAL A 84 19.02 21.06 -13.59
N PHE A 85 19.64 20.82 -12.42
CA PHE A 85 19.40 19.62 -11.63
C PHE A 85 17.95 19.54 -11.16
N SER A 86 17.43 20.64 -10.59
CA SER A 86 16.04 20.71 -10.14
C SER A 86 15.02 20.49 -11.28
N SER A 87 15.30 21.00 -12.49
CA SER A 87 14.43 20.82 -13.64
C SER A 87 14.40 19.36 -14.11
N LEU A 88 15.56 18.70 -14.15
CA LEU A 88 15.64 17.27 -14.46
C LEU A 88 14.91 16.43 -13.40
N LEU A 89 15.12 16.73 -12.12
CA LEU A 89 14.45 16.05 -11.01
C LEU A 89 12.92 16.14 -11.15
N LYS A 90 12.40 17.33 -11.47
CA LYS A 90 10.96 17.51 -11.69
C LYS A 90 10.43 16.67 -12.85
N ARG A 91 11.16 16.60 -13.97
CA ARG A 91 10.77 15.78 -15.13
C ARG A 91 10.72 14.30 -14.80
N ILE A 92 11.73 13.76 -14.13
CA ILE A 92 11.78 12.34 -13.78
C ILE A 92 10.79 11.98 -12.66
N VAL A 93 10.49 12.89 -11.72
CA VAL A 93 9.42 12.68 -10.73
C VAL A 93 8.06 12.66 -11.41
N ASN A 94 7.81 13.57 -12.37
CA ASN A 94 6.57 13.58 -13.14
C ASN A 94 6.39 12.33 -14.01
N SER A 95 7.47 11.70 -14.50
CA SER A 95 7.34 10.49 -15.33
C SER A 95 6.90 9.26 -14.54
N VAL A 96 7.07 9.26 -13.21
CA VAL A 96 6.66 8.15 -12.33
C VAL A 96 5.50 8.49 -11.40
N SER A 97 4.93 9.69 -11.48
CA SER A 97 3.91 10.16 -10.52
C SER A 97 2.64 9.32 -10.52
N ASP A 98 2.33 8.66 -11.63
CA ASP A 98 1.16 7.78 -11.74
C ASP A 98 1.32 6.49 -10.92
N LEU A 99 2.54 6.01 -10.70
CA LEU A 99 2.80 4.74 -10.00
C LEU A 99 2.34 4.78 -8.51
N PRO A 100 2.72 5.78 -7.70
CA PRO A 100 2.16 5.97 -6.35
C PRO A 100 0.63 6.09 -6.33
N VAL A 101 0.04 6.76 -7.31
CA VAL A 101 -1.42 6.94 -7.41
C VAL A 101 -2.10 5.60 -7.72
N CYS A 102 -1.56 4.82 -8.66
CA CYS A 102 -2.04 3.47 -8.94
C CYS A 102 -1.92 2.55 -7.72
N PHE A 103 -0.82 2.63 -6.96
CA PHE A 103 -0.64 1.87 -5.73
C PHE A 103 -1.77 2.12 -4.72
N VAL A 104 -2.10 3.38 -4.43
CA VAL A 104 -3.20 3.71 -3.50
C VAL A 104 -4.54 3.16 -4.00
N ASN A 105 -4.81 3.26 -5.30
CA ASN A 105 -6.03 2.72 -5.88
C ASN A 105 -6.14 1.20 -5.69
N ASN A 106 -5.04 0.47 -5.92
CA ASN A 106 -4.98 -0.98 -5.77
C ASN A 106 -5.18 -1.40 -4.30
N VAL A 107 -4.49 -0.74 -3.38
CA VAL A 107 -4.62 -0.99 -1.94
C VAL A 107 -6.06 -0.74 -1.47
N CYS A 108 -6.64 0.42 -1.80
CA CYS A 108 -8.00 0.75 -1.37
C CYS A 108 -9.05 -0.19 -1.99
N GLY A 109 -8.88 -0.57 -3.26
CA GLY A 109 -9.78 -1.53 -3.92
C GLY A 109 -9.71 -2.91 -3.25
N TYR A 110 -8.50 -3.36 -2.90
CA TYR A 110 -8.31 -4.61 -2.16
C TYR A 110 -8.93 -4.56 -0.76
N LEU A 111 -8.72 -3.47 -0.02
CA LEU A 111 -9.29 -3.29 1.31
C LEU A 111 -10.83 -3.28 1.29
N GLU A 112 -11.45 -2.73 0.23
CA GLU A 112 -12.91 -2.81 0.07
C GLU A 112 -13.39 -4.26 -0.05
N ILE A 113 -12.68 -5.10 -0.83
CA ILE A 113 -13.00 -6.52 -1.00
C ILE A 113 -12.89 -7.27 0.34
N VAL A 114 -11.78 -7.08 1.06
CA VAL A 114 -11.54 -7.71 2.37
C VAL A 114 -12.61 -7.30 3.38
N CYS A 115 -12.90 -6.00 3.48
CA CYS A 115 -13.92 -5.47 4.37
C CYS A 115 -15.30 -6.06 4.08
N VAL A 116 -15.69 -6.15 2.80
CA VAL A 116 -16.99 -6.72 2.40
C VAL A 116 -17.09 -8.19 2.75
N ARG A 117 -16.03 -8.98 2.59
CA ARG A 117 -16.00 -10.39 2.99
C ARG A 117 -16.16 -10.55 4.50
N ALA A 118 -15.33 -9.87 5.28
CA ALA A 118 -15.41 -9.91 6.74
C ALA A 118 -16.79 -9.45 7.26
N LEU A 119 -17.42 -8.48 6.60
CA LEU A 119 -18.79 -8.06 6.92
C LEU A 119 -19.83 -9.16 6.67
N LEU A 120 -19.72 -9.89 5.55
CA LEU A 120 -20.65 -10.97 5.21
C LEU A 120 -20.61 -12.08 6.26
N ASP A 121 -19.40 -12.46 6.70
CA ASP A 121 -19.21 -13.50 7.71
C ASP A 121 -19.75 -13.06 9.08
N CYS A 122 -19.47 -11.82 9.48
CA CYS A 122 -19.96 -11.26 10.75
C CYS A 122 -21.48 -11.04 10.77
N CYS A 123 -22.09 -10.70 9.63
CA CYS A 123 -23.53 -10.43 9.54
C CYS A 123 -24.38 -11.66 9.21
N GLY A 124 -23.80 -12.86 9.08
CA GLY A 124 -24.53 -14.06 8.64
C GLY A 124 -25.81 -14.38 9.43
N SER A 125 -25.81 -14.09 10.74
CA SER A 125 -26.98 -14.28 11.62
C SER A 125 -28.03 -13.15 11.51
N TYR A 126 -27.65 -11.99 10.98
CA TYR A 126 -28.49 -10.79 10.86
C TYR A 126 -28.31 -10.08 9.50
N PRO A 127 -28.81 -10.65 8.39
CA PRO A 127 -28.61 -10.10 7.04
C PRO A 127 -29.16 -8.68 6.87
N GLN A 128 -30.11 -8.25 7.71
CA GLN A 128 -30.73 -6.94 7.67
C GLN A 128 -29.79 -5.79 8.11
N LEU A 129 -28.72 -6.12 8.85
CA LEU A 129 -27.69 -5.15 9.25
C LEU A 129 -26.67 -4.89 8.15
N LEU A 130 -26.44 -5.89 7.29
CA LEU A 130 -25.40 -5.87 6.26
C LEU A 130 -25.44 -4.61 5.37
N PRO A 131 -26.59 -4.14 4.85
CA PRO A 131 -26.62 -2.96 3.99
C PRO A 131 -26.10 -1.69 4.67
N SER A 132 -26.45 -1.49 5.95
CA SER A 132 -25.99 -0.31 6.71
C SER A 132 -24.53 -0.41 7.10
N MET A 133 -24.09 -1.59 7.57
CA MET A 133 -22.68 -1.78 7.90
C MET A 133 -21.80 -1.65 6.66
N LYS A 134 -22.21 -2.25 5.54
CA LYS A 134 -21.51 -2.10 4.25
C LYS A 134 -21.40 -0.64 3.83
N LYS A 135 -22.50 0.12 3.90
CA LYS A 135 -22.49 1.55 3.57
C LYS A 135 -21.54 2.34 4.48
N ALA A 136 -21.57 2.09 5.78
CA ALA A 136 -20.65 2.73 6.73
C ALA A 136 -19.19 2.42 6.41
N THR A 137 -18.86 1.15 6.17
CA THR A 137 -17.51 0.71 5.83
C THR A 137 -17.03 1.29 4.49
N GLN A 138 -17.90 1.39 3.48
CA GLN A 138 -17.58 2.06 2.22
C GLN A 138 -17.30 3.55 2.42
N ASN A 139 -18.07 4.24 3.26
CA ASN A 139 -17.83 5.65 3.58
C ASN A 139 -16.46 5.84 4.26
N VAL A 140 -16.12 5.00 5.24
CA VAL A 140 -14.81 5.05 5.94
C VAL A 140 -13.67 4.80 4.96
N THR A 141 -13.77 3.74 4.16
CA THR A 141 -12.75 3.37 3.17
C THR A 141 -12.58 4.46 2.11
N GLY A 142 -13.70 5.06 1.66
CA GLY A 142 -13.67 6.18 0.71
C GLY A 142 -12.97 7.42 1.27
N ARG A 143 -13.23 7.80 2.53
CA ARG A 143 -12.51 8.90 3.17
C ARG A 143 -11.03 8.60 3.38
N MET A 144 -10.70 7.36 3.76
CA MET A 144 -9.30 6.92 3.87
C MET A 144 -8.60 7.06 2.51
N LYS A 145 -9.24 6.63 1.41
CA LYS A 145 -8.69 6.76 0.06
C LYS A 145 -8.38 8.21 -0.31
N ILE A 146 -9.32 9.13 -0.07
CA ILE A 146 -9.14 10.56 -0.35
C ILE A 146 -7.94 11.10 0.44
N LYS A 147 -7.93 10.88 1.77
CA LYS A 147 -6.81 11.30 2.63
C LYS A 147 -5.48 10.67 2.21
N PHE A 148 -5.48 9.45 1.68
CA PHE A 148 -4.26 8.80 1.24
C PHE A 148 -3.75 9.43 -0.07
N MET A 149 -4.63 9.65 -1.04
CA MET A 149 -4.27 10.36 -2.28
C MET A 149 -3.70 11.75 -2.01
N GLU A 150 -4.34 12.55 -1.15
CA GLU A 150 -3.82 13.87 -0.77
C GLU A 150 -2.37 13.81 -0.25
N ARG A 151 -2.03 12.76 0.50
CA ARG A 151 -0.69 12.58 1.08
C ARG A 151 0.33 12.10 0.06
N VAL A 152 -0.12 11.35 -0.95
CA VAL A 152 0.71 10.97 -2.08
C VAL A 152 1.00 12.20 -2.96
N ASP A 153 0.01 13.04 -3.20
CA ASP A 153 0.20 14.30 -3.93
C ASP A 153 1.18 15.22 -3.20
N GLU A 154 1.00 15.40 -1.88
CA GLU A 154 1.95 16.13 -1.03
C GLU A 154 3.38 15.58 -1.15
N MET A 155 3.55 14.24 -1.09
CA MET A 155 4.85 13.58 -1.21
C MET A 155 5.49 13.85 -2.58
N ILE A 156 4.73 13.69 -3.66
CA ILE A 156 5.21 13.92 -5.03
C ILE A 156 5.68 15.37 -5.20
N GLU A 157 4.91 16.34 -4.69
CA GLU A 157 5.30 17.75 -4.75
C GLU A 157 6.53 18.06 -3.88
N MET A 158 6.66 17.44 -2.70
CA MET A 158 7.85 17.59 -1.86
C MET A 158 9.12 17.11 -2.56
N GLU A 159 9.08 15.96 -3.26
CA GLU A 159 10.22 15.44 -4.02
C GLU A 159 10.61 16.32 -5.21
N LYS A 160 9.69 17.15 -5.73
CA LYS A 160 9.97 18.13 -6.79
C LYS A 160 10.62 19.41 -6.27
N MET A 161 10.41 19.74 -4.99
CA MET A 161 10.78 21.05 -4.44
C MET A 161 12.26 21.15 -4.03
N THR A 162 12.87 20.08 -3.54
CA THR A 162 14.23 20.13 -3.00
C THR A 162 15.04 18.88 -3.36
N ASP A 163 16.30 19.09 -3.72
CA ASP A 163 17.28 18.07 -4.07
C ASP A 163 18.17 17.65 -2.88
N TYR A 164 17.68 17.84 -1.65
CA TYR A 164 18.42 17.50 -0.44
C TYR A 164 18.51 15.97 -0.23
N THR A 165 19.68 15.51 0.21
CA THR A 165 19.88 14.17 0.74
C THR A 165 20.89 14.17 1.88
N CYS A 166 20.61 13.39 2.92
CA CYS A 166 21.54 13.07 4.00
C CYS A 166 22.11 11.64 3.87
N ASP A 167 21.83 10.94 2.76
CA ASP A 167 22.29 9.57 2.55
C ASP A 167 23.83 9.53 2.40
N PRO A 168 24.54 8.82 3.29
CA PRO A 168 26.00 8.78 3.25
C PRO A 168 26.55 8.06 2.01
N GLN A 169 25.73 7.27 1.30
CA GLN A 169 26.11 6.56 0.08
C GLN A 169 26.01 7.42 -1.17
N PHE A 170 25.46 8.64 -1.08
CA PHE A 170 25.34 9.53 -2.25
C PHE A 170 26.70 9.87 -2.85
N ILE A 171 27.62 10.42 -2.06
CA ILE A 171 28.96 10.83 -2.53
C ILE A 171 29.74 9.62 -3.06
N PRO A 172 29.88 8.50 -2.33
CA PRO A 172 30.58 7.31 -2.85
C PRO A 172 30.00 6.77 -4.16
N SER A 173 28.67 6.77 -4.31
CA SER A 173 28.01 6.28 -5.52
C SER A 173 28.25 7.20 -6.70
N TYR A 174 28.17 8.52 -6.47
CA TYR A 174 28.50 9.53 -7.47
C TYR A 174 29.98 9.44 -7.89
N ASP A 175 30.92 9.36 -6.95
CA ASP A 175 32.36 9.28 -7.23
C ASP A 175 32.70 8.01 -8.03
N LYS A 176 32.07 6.87 -7.69
CA LYS A 176 32.20 5.62 -8.44
C LYS A 176 31.73 5.76 -9.88
N LEU A 177 30.63 6.47 -10.11
CA LEU A 177 30.10 6.72 -11.45
C LEU A 177 30.99 7.70 -12.23
N MET A 178 31.44 8.76 -11.57
CA MET A 178 32.36 9.75 -12.15
C MET A 178 33.73 9.18 -12.49
N GLY A 179 34.20 8.19 -11.74
CA GLY A 179 35.43 7.44 -12.06
C GLY A 179 35.40 6.77 -13.43
N LYS A 180 34.22 6.60 -14.06
CA LYS A 180 34.07 6.06 -15.42
C LYS A 180 34.19 7.11 -16.52
N ARG A 181 34.49 8.37 -16.19
CA ARG A 181 34.57 9.46 -17.17
C ARG A 181 35.58 9.18 -18.28
N GLU A 182 36.76 8.65 -17.96
CA GLU A 182 37.76 8.32 -18.97
C GLU A 182 37.29 7.22 -19.92
N LEU A 183 36.60 6.20 -19.39
CA LEU A 183 35.98 5.14 -20.20
C LEU A 183 34.93 5.70 -21.16
N PHE A 184 34.10 6.64 -20.68
CA PHE A 184 33.15 7.34 -21.54
C PHE A 184 33.85 8.10 -22.66
N LEU A 185 34.86 8.91 -22.35
CA LEU A 185 35.59 9.67 -23.37
C LEU A 185 36.27 8.75 -24.40
N ASN A 186 36.87 7.65 -23.96
CA ASN A 186 37.48 6.67 -24.85
C ASN A 186 36.45 5.94 -25.73
N SER A 187 35.24 5.68 -25.21
CA SER A 187 34.17 5.02 -25.97
C SER A 187 33.71 5.83 -27.19
N LEU A 188 33.85 7.16 -27.16
CA LEU A 188 33.54 8.03 -28.30
C LEU A 188 34.56 7.89 -29.44
N TYR A 189 35.77 7.40 -29.18
CA TYR A 189 36.77 7.14 -30.24
C TYR A 189 36.83 5.66 -30.63
N SER A 190 36.14 4.78 -29.90
CA SER A 190 36.05 3.36 -30.22
C SER A 190 35.30 3.12 -31.52
N SER A 191 35.71 2.09 -32.26
CA SER A 191 35.01 1.62 -33.46
C SER A 191 33.59 1.12 -33.16
N SER A 192 33.35 0.59 -31.95
CA SER A 192 32.04 0.08 -31.54
C SER A 192 31.09 1.16 -31.03
N LYS A 193 31.60 2.34 -30.64
CA LYS A 193 30.81 3.46 -30.06
C LYS A 193 29.88 3.02 -28.91
N THR A 194 30.33 2.07 -28.10
CA THR A 194 29.56 1.49 -26.99
C THR A 194 30.25 1.71 -25.66
N LEU A 195 29.50 2.11 -24.64
CA LEU A 195 29.95 2.26 -23.25
C LEU A 195 29.26 1.24 -22.35
N ASN A 196 30.01 0.59 -21.45
CA ASN A 196 29.43 -0.23 -20.39
C ASN A 196 29.26 0.60 -19.10
N MET A 197 28.01 0.85 -18.69
CA MET A 197 27.68 1.50 -17.43
C MET A 197 26.87 0.57 -16.54
N GLU A 198 27.48 0.08 -15.46
CA GLU A 198 26.80 -0.75 -14.46
C GLU A 198 26.17 -2.03 -15.06
N GLY A 199 26.75 -2.58 -16.13
CA GLY A 199 26.24 -3.76 -16.81
C GLY A 199 25.38 -3.45 -18.06
N TYR A 200 25.03 -2.19 -18.28
CA TYR A 200 24.29 -1.75 -19.46
C TYR A 200 25.23 -1.34 -20.59
N TRP A 201 24.97 -1.85 -21.79
CA TRP A 201 25.68 -1.46 -23.01
C TRP A 201 24.94 -0.31 -23.67
N ILE A 202 25.56 0.87 -23.69
CA ILE A 202 24.98 2.12 -24.14
C ILE A 202 25.65 2.53 -25.46
N ASN A 203 24.86 2.85 -26.48
CA ASN A 203 25.36 3.46 -27.70
C ASN A 203 25.62 4.96 -27.45
N VAL A 204 26.82 5.43 -27.82
CA VAL A 204 27.25 6.83 -27.65
C VAL A 204 27.56 7.53 -28.97
N ASP A 205 27.20 6.93 -30.11
CA ASP A 205 27.55 7.45 -31.44
C ASP A 205 26.94 8.84 -31.71
N HIS A 206 25.72 9.07 -31.22
CA HIS A 206 25.02 10.36 -31.33
C HIS A 206 25.69 11.51 -30.58
N LEU A 207 26.69 11.23 -29.73
CA LEU A 207 27.41 12.23 -28.93
C LEU A 207 28.70 12.73 -29.59
N ASN A 208 29.06 12.21 -30.78
CA ASN A 208 30.28 12.62 -31.49
C ASN A 208 30.22 14.07 -31.96
N ASP A 209 29.06 14.52 -32.44
CA ASP A 209 28.87 15.87 -32.99
C ASP A 209 28.53 16.92 -31.91
N VAL A 210 28.39 16.48 -30.65
CA VAL A 210 28.08 17.36 -29.52
C VAL A 210 29.36 18.01 -29.01
N SER A 211 29.31 19.32 -28.74
CA SER A 211 30.43 20.05 -28.16
C SER A 211 30.90 19.42 -26.84
N THR A 212 32.22 19.37 -26.64
CA THR A 212 32.84 18.75 -25.44
C THR A 212 32.27 19.32 -24.13
N ASN A 213 32.06 20.63 -24.06
CA ASN A 213 31.54 21.28 -22.86
C ASN A 213 30.10 20.85 -22.50
N ILE A 214 29.21 20.75 -23.49
CA ILE A 214 27.82 20.29 -23.27
C ILE A 214 27.83 18.81 -22.88
N ARG A 215 28.61 18.00 -23.59
CA ARG A 215 28.73 16.56 -23.33
C ARG A 215 29.25 16.26 -21.92
N ASP A 216 30.28 16.99 -21.47
CA ASP A 216 30.85 16.83 -20.14
C ASP A 216 29.87 17.24 -19.03
N GLN A 217 29.14 18.35 -19.22
CA GLN A 217 28.10 18.78 -18.28
C GLN A 217 26.94 17.79 -18.22
N ALA A 218 26.49 17.27 -19.38
CA ALA A 218 25.41 16.29 -19.43
C ALA A 218 25.82 14.98 -18.72
N PHE A 219 27.06 14.54 -18.92
CA PHE A 219 27.60 13.37 -18.24
C PHE A 219 27.63 13.59 -16.72
N ASP A 220 28.18 14.70 -16.23
CA ASP A 220 28.20 15.03 -14.80
C ASP A 220 26.78 15.06 -14.20
N LEU A 221 25.83 15.72 -14.89
CA LEU A 221 24.43 15.78 -14.50
C LEU A 221 23.82 14.37 -14.37
N LYS A 222 24.05 13.49 -15.35
CA LYS A 222 23.58 12.10 -15.32
C LYS A 222 24.15 11.33 -14.14
N MET A 223 25.46 11.46 -13.91
CA MET A 223 26.15 10.74 -12.84
C MET A 223 25.71 11.20 -11.45
N ARG A 224 25.37 12.50 -11.27
CA ARG A 224 24.79 13.02 -10.02
C ARG A 224 23.34 12.59 -9.83
N MET A 225 22.54 12.65 -10.90
CA MET A 225 21.11 12.33 -10.83
C MET A 225 20.87 10.85 -10.56
N THR A 226 21.70 9.96 -11.12
CA THR A 226 21.54 8.49 -10.96
C THR A 226 21.48 8.02 -9.49
N PRO A 227 22.46 8.32 -8.62
CA PRO A 227 22.42 7.90 -7.22
C PRO A 227 21.35 8.67 -6.43
N TYR A 228 21.12 9.95 -6.74
CA TYR A 228 20.05 10.73 -6.10
C TYR A 228 18.67 10.12 -6.38
N TRP A 229 18.40 9.76 -7.63
CA TRP A 229 17.15 9.14 -8.06
C TRP A 229 16.89 7.81 -7.36
N LYS A 230 17.91 6.95 -7.24
CA LYS A 230 17.82 5.71 -6.45
C LYS A 230 17.39 5.97 -4.99
N ILE A 231 17.79 7.09 -4.39
CA ILE A 231 17.39 7.48 -3.02
C ILE A 231 15.92 7.94 -3.00
N VAL A 232 15.51 8.79 -3.95
CA VAL A 232 14.13 9.28 -4.07
C VAL A 232 13.15 8.10 -4.21
N LEU A 233 13.45 7.14 -5.10
CA LEU A 233 12.60 5.97 -5.30
C LEU A 233 12.43 5.14 -4.02
N LYS A 234 13.51 4.89 -3.27
CA LYS A 234 13.43 4.19 -1.98
C LYS A 234 12.57 4.97 -0.98
N ARG A 235 12.76 6.29 -0.91
CA ARG A 235 12.00 7.15 -0.01
C ARG A 235 10.50 7.12 -0.32
N MET A 236 10.13 7.13 -1.61
CA MET A 236 8.74 6.99 -2.03
C MET A 236 8.13 5.66 -1.59
N VAL A 237 8.83 4.54 -1.82
CA VAL A 237 8.36 3.21 -1.42
C VAL A 237 8.18 3.12 0.10
N ASP A 238 9.19 3.54 0.87
CA ASP A 238 9.14 3.52 2.33
C ASP A 238 8.00 4.41 2.87
N TYR A 239 7.85 5.61 2.32
CA TYR A 239 6.78 6.54 2.70
C TYR A 239 5.41 5.94 2.45
N LEU A 240 5.17 5.37 1.26
CA LEU A 240 3.88 4.80 0.87
C LEU A 240 3.52 3.58 1.73
N ALA A 241 4.48 2.70 2.00
CA ALA A 241 4.29 1.55 2.87
C ALA A 241 3.93 1.98 4.30
N LEU A 242 4.68 2.94 4.88
CA LEU A 242 4.39 3.47 6.21
C LEU A 242 3.02 4.14 6.27
N LYS A 243 2.68 4.92 5.24
CA LYS A 243 1.42 5.66 5.19
C LYS A 243 0.21 4.74 5.05
N MET A 244 0.34 3.70 4.22
CA MET A 244 -0.64 2.62 4.10
C MET A 244 -0.91 1.98 5.46
N CYS A 245 0.14 1.50 6.14
CA CYS A 245 0.03 0.87 7.46
C CYS A 245 -0.62 1.79 8.50
N PHE A 246 -0.21 3.06 8.53
CA PHE A 246 -0.80 4.04 9.44
C PHE A 246 -2.30 4.24 9.20
N PHE A 247 -2.71 4.39 7.94
CA PHE A 247 -4.13 4.57 7.63
C PHE A 247 -4.97 3.33 7.90
N MET A 248 -4.43 2.12 7.68
CA MET A 248 -5.13 0.87 8.05
C MET A 248 -5.38 0.82 9.57
N GLN A 249 -4.39 1.18 10.38
CA GLN A 249 -4.57 1.28 11.83
C GLN A 249 -5.63 2.32 12.21
N GLN A 250 -5.67 3.48 11.55
CA GLN A 250 -6.71 4.48 11.81
C GLN A 250 -8.10 3.98 11.43
N LEU A 251 -8.24 3.37 10.25
CA LEU A 251 -9.50 2.81 9.77
C LEU A 251 -10.07 1.82 10.78
N VAL A 252 -9.29 0.81 11.18
CA VAL A 252 -9.77 -0.28 12.03
C VAL A 252 -9.96 0.16 13.48
N ASN A 253 -9.04 0.94 14.04
CA ASN A 253 -9.06 1.23 15.48
C ASN A 253 -9.89 2.45 15.85
N LYS A 254 -10.08 3.41 14.93
CA LYS A 254 -10.69 4.71 15.26
C LYS A 254 -11.96 5.01 14.46
N GLU A 255 -11.98 4.72 13.16
CA GLU A 255 -13.06 5.19 12.29
C GLU A 255 -14.22 4.18 12.14
N ILE A 256 -13.92 2.89 11.96
CA ILE A 256 -14.93 1.93 11.49
C ILE A 256 -16.08 1.68 12.48
N GLU A 257 -15.77 1.51 13.76
CA GLU A 257 -16.77 1.28 14.80
C GLU A 257 -17.68 2.50 14.97
N ALA A 258 -17.10 3.70 15.05
CA ALA A 258 -17.85 4.94 15.22
C ALA A 258 -18.80 5.19 14.05
N ASP A 259 -18.35 4.98 12.82
CA ASP A 259 -19.17 5.17 11.62
C ASP A 259 -20.28 4.14 11.50
N ILE A 260 -20.02 2.87 11.85
CA ILE A 260 -21.06 1.83 11.85
C ILE A 260 -22.14 2.16 12.89
N VAL A 261 -21.74 2.56 14.10
CA VAL A 261 -22.68 2.96 15.15
C VAL A 261 -23.53 4.15 14.68
N ASN A 262 -22.91 5.18 14.11
CA ASN A 262 -23.61 6.34 13.59
C ASN A 262 -24.58 5.99 12.45
N GLU A 263 -24.15 5.21 11.46
CA GLU A 263 -24.99 4.86 10.30
C GLU A 263 -26.18 3.99 10.71
N VAL A 264 -25.99 3.02 11.61
CA VAL A 264 -27.06 2.12 12.05
C VAL A 264 -28.04 2.82 13.00
N MET A 265 -27.54 3.65 13.92
CA MET A 265 -28.39 4.34 14.91
C MET A 265 -29.13 5.55 14.35
N VAL A 266 -28.43 6.41 13.60
CA VAL A 266 -28.97 7.71 13.17
C VAL A 266 -29.66 7.59 11.82
N ASN A 267 -28.98 6.99 10.84
CA ASN A 267 -29.46 6.95 9.45
C ASN A 267 -30.29 5.68 9.14
N GLY A 268 -30.19 4.65 9.98
CA GLY A 268 -30.73 3.32 9.74
C GLY A 268 -32.18 3.08 10.19
N GLY A 269 -32.84 4.07 10.82
CA GLY A 269 -34.20 3.94 11.34
C GLY A 269 -34.31 3.16 12.66
N GLY A 270 -33.20 3.00 13.38
CA GLY A 270 -33.12 2.36 14.69
C GLY A 270 -32.79 0.87 14.67
N ILE A 271 -32.10 0.41 15.71
CA ILE A 271 -31.58 -0.96 15.86
C ILE A 271 -32.71 -2.00 15.94
N GLU A 272 -33.87 -1.62 16.48
CA GLU A 272 -35.00 -2.52 16.72
C GLU A 272 -35.59 -3.09 15.43
N LYS A 273 -35.59 -2.32 14.34
CA LYS A 273 -36.11 -2.77 13.04
C LYS A 273 -35.15 -3.69 12.29
N ARG A 274 -33.86 -3.73 12.67
CA ARG A 274 -32.79 -4.43 11.93
C ARG A 274 -32.18 -5.61 12.67
N LEU A 275 -32.42 -5.75 13.97
CA LEU A 275 -32.07 -6.93 14.77
C LEU A 275 -33.23 -7.96 14.83
N VAL A 276 -34.05 -8.05 13.79
CA VAL A 276 -35.06 -9.09 13.71
C VAL A 276 -34.38 -10.37 13.23
N GLU A 277 -34.36 -11.37 14.10
CA GLU A 277 -33.79 -12.67 13.80
C GLU A 277 -34.53 -13.33 12.62
N PRO A 278 -33.81 -13.93 11.66
CA PRO A 278 -34.45 -14.67 10.58
C PRO A 278 -35.29 -15.84 11.11
N PRO A 279 -36.48 -16.13 10.53
CA PRO A 279 -37.35 -17.23 10.97
C PRO A 279 -36.66 -18.60 11.01
N SER A 280 -35.70 -18.83 10.11
CA SER A 280 -34.90 -20.06 10.05
C SER A 280 -33.99 -20.24 11.28
N VAL A 281 -33.35 -19.16 11.74
CA VAL A 281 -32.47 -19.17 12.92
C VAL A 281 -33.32 -19.29 14.19
N ALA A 282 -34.45 -18.58 14.27
CA ALA A 282 -35.39 -18.69 15.38
C ALA A 282 -35.90 -20.13 15.55
N LYS A 283 -36.34 -20.77 14.45
CA LYS A 283 -36.79 -22.17 14.45
C LYS A 283 -35.68 -23.15 14.84
N LYS A 284 -34.43 -22.91 14.42
CA LYS A 284 -33.28 -23.73 14.82
C LYS A 284 -32.98 -23.58 16.31
N ARG A 285 -33.06 -22.37 16.85
CA ARG A 285 -32.89 -22.08 18.28
C ARG A 285 -33.95 -22.78 19.13
N GLU A 286 -35.22 -22.69 18.75
CA GLU A 286 -36.32 -23.38 19.44
C GLU A 286 -36.13 -24.91 19.48
N ARG A 287 -35.70 -25.50 18.35
CA ARG A 287 -35.38 -26.93 18.27
C ARG A 287 -34.24 -27.32 19.21
N LEU A 288 -33.16 -26.53 19.23
CA LEU A 288 -32.02 -26.77 20.10
C LEU A 288 -32.40 -26.60 21.58
N GLN A 289 -33.15 -25.56 21.93
CA GLN A 289 -33.65 -25.36 23.29
C GLN A 289 -34.55 -26.50 23.76
N SER A 290 -35.43 -26.99 22.88
CA SER A 290 -36.28 -28.15 23.17
C SER A 290 -35.43 -29.41 23.40
N SER A 291 -34.41 -29.62 22.58
CA SER A 291 -33.49 -30.76 22.72
C SER A 291 -32.67 -30.68 24.01
N ILE A 292 -32.15 -29.50 24.35
CA ILE A 292 -31.43 -29.27 25.61
C ILE A 292 -32.34 -29.52 26.81
N ARG A 293 -33.60 -29.07 26.76
CA ARG A 293 -34.57 -29.32 27.83
C ARG A 293 -34.79 -30.81 28.05
N LEU A 294 -35.05 -31.56 26.97
CA LEU A 294 -35.23 -33.01 27.02
C LEU A 294 -33.99 -33.74 27.56
N LEU A 295 -32.79 -33.29 27.18
CA LEU A 295 -31.54 -33.86 27.69
C LEU A 295 -31.35 -33.60 29.19
N LYS A 296 -31.75 -32.42 29.68
CA LYS A 296 -31.73 -32.12 31.12
C LYS A 296 -32.74 -32.96 31.90
N GLU A 297 -33.96 -33.08 31.39
CA GLU A 297 -34.99 -33.95 32.00
C GLU A 297 -34.52 -35.41 32.04
N SER A 298 -33.95 -35.91 30.95
CA SER A 298 -33.40 -37.28 30.89
C SER A 298 -32.25 -37.47 31.88
N LYS A 299 -31.39 -36.46 32.04
CA LYS A 299 -30.31 -36.47 33.02
C LYS A 299 -30.84 -36.57 34.45
N GLU A 300 -31.83 -35.76 34.82
CA GLU A 300 -32.45 -35.78 36.14
C GLU A 300 -33.10 -37.14 36.46
N ILE A 301 -33.76 -37.74 35.47
CA ILE A 301 -34.34 -39.09 35.63
C ILE A 301 -33.24 -40.13 35.87
N ILE A 302 -32.12 -40.07 35.13
CA ILE A 302 -31.00 -40.99 35.33
C ILE A 302 -30.36 -40.79 36.71
N GLU A 303 -30.17 -39.54 37.16
CA GLU A 303 -29.67 -39.23 38.51
C GLU A 303 -30.59 -39.84 39.59
N GLN A 304 -31.93 -39.70 39.46
CA GLN A 304 -32.89 -40.32 40.39
C GLN A 304 -32.83 -41.85 40.39
N VAL A 305 -32.68 -42.49 39.22
CA VAL A 305 -32.56 -43.95 39.13
C VAL A 305 -31.26 -44.42 39.76
N MET A 306 -30.15 -43.71 39.54
CA MET A 306 -28.86 -44.03 40.14
C MET A 306 -28.90 -43.91 41.67
N ASP A 307 -29.48 -42.83 42.20
CA ASP A 307 -29.62 -42.64 43.66
C ASP A 307 -30.49 -43.76 44.28
N GLY A 308 -31.56 -44.17 43.61
CA GLY A 308 -32.40 -45.28 44.05
C GLY A 308 -31.69 -46.65 44.04
N ILE A 309 -30.76 -46.88 43.10
CA ILE A 309 -29.95 -48.10 43.04
C ILE A 309 -28.92 -48.12 44.19
N VAL A 310 -28.29 -46.99 44.50
CA VAL A 310 -27.31 -46.87 45.60
C VAL A 310 -27.96 -47.11 46.97
N VAL A 311 -29.20 -46.64 47.17
CA VAL A 311 -29.96 -46.85 48.41
C VAL A 311 -30.46 -48.30 48.58
N ALA A 312 -30.61 -49.06 47.48
CA ALA A 312 -31.04 -50.46 47.52
C ALA A 312 -29.88 -51.46 47.70
N SER A 313 -28.64 -50.98 47.75
CA SER A 313 -27.42 -51.80 47.88
C SER A 313 -26.77 -51.78 49.28
N ASP A 314 -27.41 -51.14 50.27
CA ASP A 314 -27.12 -51.25 51.72
C ASP A 314 -28.19 -52.10 52.43
#